data_AF-A0AB33ILF2-F1
#
_entry.id   AF-A0AB33ILF2-F1
#
_cell.length_a   1.000
_cell.length_b   1.000
_cell.length_c   1.000
_cell.angle_alpha   90.00
_cell.angle_beta   90.00
_cell.angle_gamma   90.00
#
_symmetry.space_group_name_H-M   'P 1'
#
loop_
_entity.id
_entity.type
_entity.pdbx_description
1 polymer ?
#
loop_
_entity_poly.entity_id
_entity_poly.type
_entity_poly.pdbx_seq_one_letter_code
_entity_poly.pdbx_strand_id
1 'polypeptide(L)'
;MNSKQNNFSWPRFRAYFVKLWTEQWRINLLRWGILFGVGTVLMLWGGLTTYPAANKYFATHPEITGRYDDFIETVMVCAVLLAFVVMAFWSSQVIADAVSKGKRIAMLTTPVTPFENWLVRWLLAVPIPITIYTLLFQVADLIRVGLCAPLFPHVPIRPVFLWATPYLFGSNDFGWTFQLVLLCSSLFLVGGMFFPKRPVLKTSITLFILFWVFFIAGGSMSSWFDTDEAVLMIVYRVFLGLSIPFLWWLSYVRFKELEVI
;
A
#
# COMPACT_ATOMS: atom_id res chain seq x y z
N MET A 1 -9.50 -12.22 -38.91
CA MET A 1 -9.02 -12.00 -37.53
C MET A 1 -8.35 -13.27 -37.03
N ASN A 2 -7.02 -13.29 -36.92
CA ASN A 2 -6.25 -14.48 -36.53
C ASN A 2 -6.35 -14.71 -35.02
N SER A 3 -6.98 -15.81 -34.60
CA SER A 3 -7.20 -16.19 -33.20
C SER A 3 -5.92 -16.38 -32.37
N LYS A 4 -4.75 -16.55 -33.01
CA LYS A 4 -3.45 -16.69 -32.34
C LYS A 4 -2.91 -15.40 -31.70
N GLN A 5 -3.34 -14.22 -32.14
CA GLN A 5 -2.83 -12.94 -31.61
C GLN A 5 -3.51 -12.50 -30.30
N ASN A 6 -4.65 -13.08 -29.93
CA ASN A 6 -5.43 -12.71 -28.74
C ASN A 6 -5.04 -13.47 -27.47
N ASN A 7 -4.25 -14.55 -27.58
CA ASN A 7 -3.87 -15.35 -26.42
C ASN A 7 -2.66 -14.75 -25.70
N PHE A 8 -2.62 -14.95 -24.39
CA PHE A 8 -1.48 -14.57 -23.55
C PHE A 8 -0.21 -15.30 -24.00
N SER A 9 0.90 -14.58 -24.07
CA SER A 9 2.21 -15.16 -24.38
C SER A 9 3.28 -14.62 -23.43
N TRP A 10 3.92 -15.53 -22.70
CA TRP A 10 4.92 -15.19 -21.69
C TRP A 10 6.15 -14.43 -22.24
N PRO A 11 6.74 -14.80 -23.41
CA PRO A 11 7.91 -14.10 -23.93
C PRO A 11 7.62 -12.62 -24.24
N ARG A 12 6.45 -12.34 -24.83
CA ARG A 12 6.00 -10.99 -25.15
C ARG A 12 5.71 -10.18 -23.88
N PHE A 13 4.99 -10.78 -22.94
CA PHE A 13 4.69 -10.17 -21.64
C PHE A 13 5.97 -9.77 -20.90
N ARG A 14 6.94 -10.69 -20.80
CA ARG A 14 8.23 -10.43 -20.14
C ARG A 14 9.00 -9.31 -20.82
N ALA A 15 9.10 -9.31 -22.15
CA ALA A 15 9.78 -8.26 -22.88
C ALA A 15 9.16 -6.89 -22.62
N TYR A 16 7.83 -6.82 -22.62
CA TYR A 16 7.10 -5.59 -22.32
C TYR A 16 7.27 -5.13 -20.86
N PHE A 17 7.20 -6.05 -19.90
CA PHE A 17 7.45 -5.77 -18.50
C PHE A 17 8.86 -5.21 -18.28
N VAL A 18 9.89 -5.87 -18.82
CA VAL A 18 11.28 -5.42 -18.71
C VAL A 18 11.45 -4.05 -19.33
N LYS A 19 10.89 -3.81 -20.52
CA LYS A 19 10.92 -2.50 -21.16
C LYS A 19 10.37 -1.42 -20.22
N LEU A 20 9.12 -1.57 -19.75
CA LEU A 20 8.47 -0.56 -18.92
C LEU A 20 9.18 -0.37 -17.57
N TRP A 21 9.68 -1.45 -16.97
CA TRP A 21 10.52 -1.39 -15.77
C TRP A 21 11.79 -0.58 -16.02
N THR A 22 12.52 -0.88 -17.09
CA THR A 22 13.78 -0.18 -17.43
C THR A 22 13.59 1.26 -17.88
N GLU A 23 12.42 1.65 -18.37
CA GLU A 23 12.15 3.06 -18.67
C GLU A 23 12.03 3.90 -17.39
N GLN A 24 11.50 3.31 -16.31
CA GLN A 24 11.20 4.03 -15.06
C GLN A 24 12.15 3.69 -13.91
N TRP A 25 13.07 2.73 -14.05
CA TRP A 25 13.85 2.21 -12.91
C TRP A 25 14.67 3.27 -12.18
N ARG A 26 15.32 4.21 -12.90
CA ARG A 26 16.16 5.25 -12.26
C ARG A 26 15.32 6.20 -11.40
N ILE A 27 14.19 6.63 -11.94
CA ILE A 27 13.26 7.53 -11.24
C ILE A 27 12.63 6.79 -10.05
N ASN A 28 12.24 5.52 -10.24
CA ASN A 28 11.67 4.71 -9.19
C ASN A 28 12.69 4.41 -8.08
N LEU A 29 13.94 4.08 -8.43
CA LEU A 29 15.03 3.87 -7.48
C LEU A 29 15.26 5.11 -6.62
N LEU A 30 15.26 6.30 -7.22
CA LEU A 30 15.39 7.55 -6.47
C LEU A 30 14.24 7.74 -5.47
N ARG A 31 12.99 7.50 -5.89
CA ARG A 31 11.80 7.60 -5.02
C ARG A 31 11.89 6.61 -3.85
N TRP A 32 12.29 5.38 -4.12
CA TRP A 32 12.49 4.35 -3.11
C TRP A 32 13.64 4.69 -2.15
N GLY A 33 14.75 5.23 -2.67
CA GLY A 33 15.88 5.68 -1.87
C GLY A 33 15.52 6.84 -0.94
N ILE A 34 14.74 7.81 -1.42
CA ILE A 34 14.24 8.92 -0.57
C ILE A 34 13.31 8.37 0.51
N LEU A 35 12.36 7.50 0.15
CA LEU A 35 11.43 6.90 1.11
C LEU A 35 12.17 6.11 2.20
N PHE A 36 13.17 5.32 1.80
CA PHE A 36 14.02 4.57 2.71
C PHE A 36 14.85 5.49 3.62
N GLY A 37 15.52 6.50 3.05
CA GLY A 37 16.36 7.42 3.79
C GLY A 37 15.57 8.22 4.83
N VAL A 38 14.45 8.83 4.41
CA VAL A 38 13.57 9.59 5.31
C VAL A 38 12.98 8.67 6.38
N GLY A 39 12.48 7.49 5.99
CA GLY A 39 11.93 6.52 6.95
C GLY A 39 12.95 6.08 8.00
N THR A 40 14.18 5.78 7.59
CA THR A 40 15.27 5.39 8.49
C THR A 40 15.63 6.51 9.45
N VAL A 41 15.77 7.75 8.95
CA VAL A 41 16.08 8.91 9.80
C VAL A 41 14.97 9.15 10.83
N LEU A 42 13.70 9.08 10.44
CA LEU A 42 12.59 9.26 11.37
C LEU A 42 12.51 8.16 12.43
N MET A 43 12.76 6.90 12.04
CA MET A 43 12.81 5.77 12.97
C MET A 43 13.94 5.92 13.99
N LEU A 44 15.14 6.29 13.53
CA LEU A 44 16.28 6.50 14.41
C LEU A 44 16.09 7.72 15.31
N TRP A 45 15.61 8.83 14.75
CA TRP A 45 15.31 10.03 15.53
C TRP A 45 14.29 9.75 16.62
N GLY A 46 13.17 9.10 16.26
CA GLY A 46 12.13 8.74 17.22
C GLY A 46 12.62 7.76 18.30
N GLY A 47 13.45 6.78 17.94
CA GLY A 47 14.09 5.90 18.92
C GLY A 47 15.03 6.68 19.86
N LEU A 48 15.86 7.56 19.32
CA LEU A 48 16.82 8.35 20.11
C LEU A 48 16.14 9.37 21.03
N THR A 49 14.93 9.84 20.73
CA THR A 49 14.19 10.74 21.61
C THR A 49 13.37 10.01 22.67
N THR A 50 12.90 8.78 22.39
CA THR A 50 12.02 8.02 23.28
C THR A 50 12.79 7.06 24.20
N TYR A 51 13.81 6.37 23.68
CA TYR A 51 14.53 5.34 24.45
C TYR A 51 15.34 5.82 25.64
N PRO A 52 15.96 7.02 25.67
CA PRO A 52 16.73 7.42 26.84
C PRO A 52 15.89 7.47 28.13
N ALA A 53 14.68 8.02 28.06
CA ALA A 53 13.76 8.09 29.19
C ALA A 53 13.28 6.69 29.62
N ALA A 54 12.90 5.86 28.64
CA ALA A 54 12.49 4.48 28.88
C ALA A 54 13.63 3.64 29.50
N ASN A 55 14.84 3.73 28.96
CA ASN A 55 16.02 3.00 29.42
C ASN A 55 16.35 3.34 30.88
N LYS A 56 16.27 4.63 31.25
CA LYS A 56 16.46 5.04 32.65
C LYS A 56 15.36 4.50 33.56
N TYR A 57 14.12 4.53 33.11
CA TYR A 57 12.96 4.02 33.87
C TYR A 57 13.05 2.52 34.14
N PHE A 58 13.38 1.72 33.13
CA PHE A 58 13.52 0.26 33.26
C PHE A 58 14.80 -0.14 34.01
N ALA A 59 15.85 0.69 33.99
CA ALA A 59 17.02 0.47 34.84
C ALA A 59 16.70 0.60 36.34
N THR A 60 15.76 1.48 36.71
CA THR A 60 15.38 1.70 38.12
C THR A 60 14.22 0.83 38.59
N HIS A 61 13.45 0.23 37.68
CA HIS A 61 12.33 -0.66 37.98
C HIS A 61 12.52 -2.02 37.31
N PRO A 62 13.53 -2.80 37.74
CA PRO A 62 13.85 -4.10 37.13
C PRO A 62 12.70 -5.11 37.27
N GLU A 63 11.76 -4.92 38.20
CA GLU A 63 10.54 -5.71 38.36
C GLU A 63 9.52 -5.51 37.22
N ILE A 64 9.60 -4.38 36.50
CA ILE A 64 8.77 -4.11 35.31
C ILE A 64 9.49 -4.67 34.09
N THR A 65 9.70 -5.99 34.07
CA THR A 65 10.22 -6.69 32.90
C THR A 65 9.11 -6.89 31.86
N GLY A 66 9.34 -6.47 30.62
CA GLY A 66 8.52 -6.92 29.49
C GLY A 66 7.42 -5.98 29.00
N ARG A 67 7.43 -4.70 29.39
CA ARG A 67 6.63 -3.71 28.64
C ARG A 67 7.23 -3.53 27.24
N TYR A 68 6.37 -3.62 26.24
CA TYR A 68 6.74 -3.45 24.84
C TYR A 68 7.30 -2.04 24.58
N ASP A 69 8.08 -1.93 23.52
CA ASP A 69 8.63 -0.69 22.98
C ASP A 69 7.49 0.31 22.67
N ASP A 70 7.11 1.22 23.58
CA ASP A 70 6.00 2.17 23.39
C ASP A 70 6.16 3.02 22.10
N PHE A 71 7.39 3.24 21.63
CA PHE A 71 7.65 3.94 20.36
C PHE A 71 7.17 3.14 19.15
N ILE A 72 7.10 1.81 19.24
CA ILE A 72 6.75 0.95 18.12
C ILE A 72 5.31 1.13 17.64
N GLU A 73 4.39 1.42 18.55
CA GLU A 73 2.98 1.63 18.20
C GLU A 73 2.85 2.85 17.29
N THR A 74 3.55 3.93 17.66
CA THR A 74 3.60 5.16 16.88
C THR A 74 4.25 4.93 15.52
N VAL A 75 5.38 4.23 15.48
CA VAL A 75 6.07 3.88 14.22
C VAL A 75 5.14 3.09 13.30
N MET A 76 4.39 2.13 13.85
CA MET A 76 3.51 1.26 13.08
C MET A 76 2.31 2.01 12.51
N VAL A 77 1.67 2.88 13.30
CA VAL A 77 0.61 3.77 12.81
C VAL A 77 1.14 4.65 11.67
N CYS A 78 2.28 5.32 11.89
CA CYS A 78 2.90 6.16 10.87
C CYS A 78 3.28 5.38 9.61
N ALA A 79 3.82 4.17 9.75
CA ALA A 79 4.22 3.32 8.64
C ALA A 79 3.03 2.84 7.82
N VAL A 80 1.90 2.52 8.45
CA VAL A 80 0.68 2.14 7.74
C VAL A 80 0.06 3.35 7.02
N LEU A 81 0.02 4.51 7.67
CA LEU A 81 -0.44 5.74 7.04
C LEU A 81 0.44 6.13 5.83
N LEU A 82 1.76 6.01 5.97
CA LEU A 82 2.69 6.23 4.88
C LEU A 82 2.47 5.20 3.75
N ALA A 83 2.19 3.93 4.09
CA ALA A 83 1.85 2.91 3.09
C ALA A 83 0.62 3.33 2.28
N PHE A 84 -0.45 3.81 2.93
CA PHE A 84 -1.63 4.32 2.24
C PHE A 84 -1.30 5.45 1.25
N VAL A 85 -0.52 6.44 1.70
CA VAL A 85 -0.13 7.59 0.85
C VAL A 85 0.71 7.13 -0.34
N VAL A 86 1.70 6.28 -0.10
CA VAL A 86 2.60 5.78 -1.15
C VAL A 86 1.82 4.94 -2.16
N MET A 87 0.97 4.03 -1.71
CA MET A 87 0.16 3.19 -2.61
C MET A 87 -0.85 3.99 -3.41
N ALA A 88 -1.50 4.98 -2.80
CA ALA A 88 -2.41 5.88 -3.48
C ALA A 88 -1.71 6.63 -4.63
N PHE A 89 -0.54 7.20 -4.33
CA PHE A 89 0.26 7.96 -5.30
C PHE A 89 0.79 7.05 -6.41
N TRP A 90 1.31 5.88 -6.05
CA TRP A 90 1.93 4.96 -7.02
C TRP A 90 0.90 4.37 -7.99
N SER A 91 -0.19 3.82 -7.45
CA SER A 91 -1.26 3.23 -8.27
C SER A 91 -1.85 4.22 -9.26
N SER A 92 -2.13 5.45 -8.80
CA SER A 92 -2.68 6.49 -9.66
C SER A 92 -1.70 6.99 -10.72
N GLN A 93 -0.39 7.09 -10.41
CA GLN A 93 0.59 7.54 -11.40
C GLN A 93 0.82 6.52 -12.51
N VAL A 94 1.05 5.26 -12.17
CA VAL A 94 1.35 4.21 -13.15
C VAL A 94 0.23 4.07 -14.18
N ILE A 95 -1.01 4.21 -13.72
CA ILE A 95 -2.20 4.15 -14.56
C ILE A 95 -2.43 5.45 -15.35
N ALA A 96 -2.33 6.62 -14.73
CA ALA A 96 -2.54 7.88 -15.45
C ALA A 96 -1.48 8.10 -16.55
N ASP A 97 -0.25 7.67 -16.31
CA ASP A 97 0.80 7.60 -17.33
C ASP A 97 0.38 6.73 -18.52
N ALA A 98 -0.30 5.60 -18.27
CA ALA A 98 -0.80 4.69 -19.30
C ALA A 98 -1.86 5.33 -20.18
N VAL A 99 -2.74 6.12 -19.56
CA VAL A 99 -3.88 6.76 -20.24
C VAL A 99 -3.44 8.03 -20.98
N SER A 100 -2.27 8.60 -20.65
CA SER A 100 -1.74 9.80 -21.30
C SER A 100 -1.37 9.58 -22.79
N LYS A 101 -1.65 10.59 -23.62
CA LYS A 101 -1.58 10.52 -25.11
C LYS A 101 -0.22 10.04 -25.65
N GLY A 102 0.90 10.36 -25.00
CA GLY A 102 2.25 10.03 -25.48
C GLY A 102 2.60 8.54 -25.38
N LYS A 103 2.17 7.85 -24.31
CA LYS A 103 2.43 6.41 -24.14
C LYS A 103 1.44 5.52 -24.89
N ARG A 104 0.26 6.05 -25.27
CA ARG A 104 -0.67 5.39 -26.20
C ARG A 104 -0.07 5.17 -27.60
N ILE A 105 0.70 6.14 -28.10
CA ILE A 105 1.40 6.04 -29.40
C ILE A 105 2.51 4.97 -29.35
N ALA A 106 3.25 4.90 -28.24
CA ALA A 106 4.27 3.86 -28.01
C ALA A 106 3.67 2.46 -27.79
N MET A 107 2.40 2.37 -27.40
CA MET A 107 1.67 1.11 -27.26
C MET A 107 1.24 0.55 -28.63
N LEU A 108 0.83 1.42 -29.57
CA LEU A 108 0.46 1.03 -30.93
C LEU A 108 1.61 0.38 -31.73
N THR A 109 2.86 0.59 -31.30
CA THR A 109 4.05 0.05 -31.98
C THR A 109 4.53 -1.29 -31.39
N THR A 110 3.96 -1.76 -30.28
CA THR A 110 4.30 -3.05 -29.67
C THR A 110 3.09 -3.98 -29.70
N PRO A 111 3.17 -5.19 -30.31
CA PRO A 111 2.01 -6.05 -30.52
C PRO A 111 1.58 -6.81 -29.25
N VAL A 112 1.20 -6.11 -28.19
CA VAL A 112 0.81 -6.61 -26.84
C VAL A 112 -0.71 -6.69 -26.73
N THR A 113 -1.25 -7.71 -26.06
CA THR A 113 -2.71 -7.80 -25.84
C THR A 113 -3.17 -6.79 -24.77
N PRO A 114 -4.43 -6.32 -24.81
CA PRO A 114 -4.98 -5.44 -23.77
C PRO A 114 -4.81 -5.99 -22.35
N PHE A 115 -4.98 -7.32 -22.21
CA PHE A 115 -4.80 -8.01 -20.94
C PHE A 115 -3.34 -8.00 -20.46
N GLU A 116 -2.38 -8.34 -21.31
CA GLU A 116 -0.95 -8.29 -20.95
C GLU A 116 -0.51 -6.88 -20.56
N ASN A 117 -1.00 -5.87 -21.27
CA ASN A 117 -0.69 -4.47 -20.98
C ASN A 117 -1.26 -4.04 -19.62
N TRP A 118 -2.54 -4.34 -19.37
CA TRP A 118 -3.17 -4.11 -18.08
C TRP A 118 -2.44 -4.85 -16.95
N LEU A 119 -2.11 -6.12 -17.15
CA LEU A 119 -1.47 -6.96 -16.13
C LEU A 119 -0.08 -6.44 -15.75
N VAL A 120 0.75 -6.03 -16.72
CA VAL A 120 2.06 -5.41 -16.43
C VAL A 120 1.88 -4.13 -15.59
N ARG A 121 0.91 -3.30 -15.94
CA ARG A 121 0.66 -2.03 -15.22
C ARG A 121 0.09 -2.25 -13.84
N TRP A 122 -0.82 -3.21 -13.69
CA TRP A 122 -1.33 -3.64 -12.40
C TRP A 122 -0.20 -4.14 -11.50
N LEU A 123 0.72 -4.98 -12.01
CA LEU A 123 1.89 -5.45 -11.27
C LEU A 123 2.77 -4.30 -10.77
N LEU A 124 3.05 -3.33 -11.65
CA LEU A 124 3.87 -2.15 -11.34
C LEU A 124 3.17 -1.14 -10.43
N ALA A 125 1.83 -1.16 -10.39
CA ALA A 125 1.00 -0.26 -9.60
C ALA A 125 0.74 -0.80 -8.19
N VAL A 126 0.50 -2.10 -8.02
CA VAL A 126 -0.02 -2.68 -6.78
C VAL A 126 0.99 -3.61 -6.08
N PRO A 127 1.26 -4.84 -6.54
CA PRO A 127 2.07 -5.79 -5.76
C PRO A 127 3.55 -5.40 -5.67
N ILE A 128 4.17 -4.87 -6.73
CA ILE A 128 5.59 -4.50 -6.70
C ILE A 128 5.86 -3.34 -5.72
N PRO A 129 5.10 -2.24 -5.73
CA PRO A 129 5.28 -1.16 -4.75
C PRO A 129 5.05 -1.60 -3.30
N ILE A 130 4.04 -2.43 -3.04
CA ILE A 130 3.75 -2.96 -1.69
C ILE A 130 4.92 -3.80 -1.18
N THR A 131 5.44 -4.71 -2.02
CA THR A 131 6.57 -5.57 -1.64
C THR A 131 7.85 -4.76 -1.40
N ILE A 132 8.18 -3.82 -2.28
CA ILE A 132 9.35 -2.94 -2.09
C ILE A 132 9.19 -2.12 -0.81
N TYR A 133 8.04 -1.49 -0.59
CA TYR A 133 7.78 -0.72 0.63
C TYR A 133 7.98 -1.55 1.90
N THR A 134 7.44 -2.77 1.92
CA THR A 134 7.58 -3.70 3.05
C THR A 134 9.05 -4.04 3.31
N LEU A 135 9.82 -4.33 2.24
CA LEU A 135 11.25 -4.63 2.35
C LEU A 135 12.04 -3.44 2.89
N LEU A 136 11.79 -2.23 2.36
CA LEU A 136 12.47 -1.02 2.82
C LEU A 136 12.17 -0.71 4.28
N PHE A 137 10.91 -0.86 4.70
CA PHE A 137 10.50 -0.72 6.10
C PHE A 137 11.25 -1.73 6.99
N GLN A 138 11.29 -3.01 6.59
CA GLN A 138 11.94 -4.05 7.37
C GLN A 138 13.44 -3.78 7.52
N VAL A 139 14.10 -3.32 6.46
CA VAL A 139 15.53 -2.96 6.51
C VAL A 139 15.76 -1.75 7.40
N ALA A 140 14.91 -0.72 7.30
CA ALA A 140 15.01 0.48 8.15
C ALA A 140 14.81 0.13 9.64
N ASP A 141 13.86 -0.75 9.93
CA ASP A 141 13.62 -1.23 11.29
C ASP A 141 14.79 -2.08 11.83
N LEU A 142 15.39 -2.95 11.00
CA LEU A 142 16.59 -3.69 11.38
C LEU A 142 17.77 -2.75 11.69
N ILE A 143 17.93 -1.66 10.95
CA ILE A 143 18.93 -0.62 11.23
C ILE A 143 18.64 0.05 12.59
N ARG A 144 17.39 0.40 12.85
CA ARG A 144 16.96 0.95 14.15
C ARG A 144 17.31 -0.01 15.29
N VAL A 145 16.93 -1.27 15.18
CA VAL A 145 17.21 -2.28 16.22
C VAL A 145 18.73 -2.45 16.41
N GLY A 146 19.49 -2.58 15.31
CA GLY A 146 20.93 -2.77 15.36
C GLY A 146 21.70 -1.60 15.98
N LEU A 147 21.20 -0.38 15.85
CA LEU A 147 21.82 0.81 16.44
C LEU A 147 21.30 1.10 17.86
N CYS A 148 19.98 1.06 18.07
CA CYS A 148 19.37 1.47 19.33
C CYS A 148 19.45 0.38 20.42
N ALA A 149 19.39 -0.91 20.09
CA ALA A 149 19.43 -1.97 21.11
C ALA A 149 20.74 -1.98 21.94
N PRO A 150 21.94 -1.81 21.32
CA PRO A 150 23.18 -1.69 22.09
C PRO A 150 23.27 -0.39 22.91
N LEU A 151 22.68 0.71 22.41
CA LEU A 151 22.69 2.01 23.09
C LEU A 151 21.79 2.03 24.33
N PHE A 152 20.70 1.25 24.34
CA PHE A 152 19.68 1.25 25.38
C PHE A 152 19.38 -0.17 25.87
N PRO A 153 20.30 -0.79 26.64
CA PRO A 153 20.24 -2.21 26.95
C PRO A 153 19.07 -2.61 27.87
N HIS A 154 18.47 -1.66 28.60
CA HIS A 154 17.33 -1.94 29.48
C HIS A 154 15.99 -1.89 28.74
N VAL A 155 15.96 -1.43 27.48
CA VAL A 155 14.74 -1.40 26.66
C VAL A 155 14.72 -2.65 25.76
N PRO A 156 13.64 -3.45 25.76
CA PRO A 156 13.52 -4.64 24.92
C PRO A 156 13.20 -4.27 23.45
N ILE A 157 14.17 -3.68 22.75
CA ILE A 157 14.06 -3.26 21.35
C ILE A 157 14.09 -4.50 20.45
N ARG A 158 13.02 -4.73 19.69
CA ARG A 158 12.84 -5.92 18.83
C ARG A 158 12.44 -5.52 17.41
N PRO A 159 12.79 -6.34 16.40
CA PRO A 159 12.34 -6.12 15.04
C PRO A 159 10.83 -6.32 14.94
N VAL A 160 10.21 -5.53 14.07
CA VAL A 160 8.78 -5.50 13.86
C VAL A 160 8.43 -5.78 12.41
N PHE A 161 7.37 -6.56 12.25
CA PHE A 161 6.83 -6.94 10.96
C PHE A 161 5.59 -6.09 10.69
N LEU A 162 5.69 -5.22 9.68
CA LEU A 162 4.65 -4.23 9.33
C LEU A 162 3.23 -4.81 9.28
N TRP A 163 3.11 -6.04 8.77
CA TRP A 163 1.82 -6.68 8.54
C TRP A 163 1.40 -7.62 9.67
N ALA A 164 2.27 -8.02 10.60
CA ALA A 164 1.97 -9.09 11.55
C ALA A 164 1.75 -8.60 12.99
N THR A 165 1.80 -7.29 13.23
CA THR A 165 1.77 -6.75 14.59
C THR A 165 0.49 -5.98 14.94
N PRO A 166 -0.04 -6.11 16.18
CA PRO A 166 -1.44 -5.83 16.53
C PRO A 166 -1.75 -4.37 16.87
N TYR A 167 -1.00 -3.39 16.35
CA TYR A 167 -0.97 -2.05 16.95
C TYR A 167 -2.11 -1.10 16.54
N LEU A 168 -2.84 -1.37 15.46
CA LEU A 168 -3.90 -0.45 14.98
C LEU A 168 -5.32 -0.90 15.34
N PHE A 169 -5.56 -2.19 15.56
CA PHE A 169 -6.91 -2.74 15.66
C PHE A 169 -7.06 -3.85 16.73
N GLY A 170 -6.14 -3.90 17.70
CA GLY A 170 -6.25 -4.80 18.85
C GLY A 170 -6.25 -6.31 18.53
N SER A 171 -5.92 -6.69 17.29
CA SER A 171 -5.92 -8.08 16.82
C SER A 171 -4.61 -8.39 16.09
N ASN A 172 -4.06 -9.58 16.33
CA ASN A 172 -2.86 -10.13 15.66
C ASN A 172 -3.14 -10.56 14.21
N ASP A 173 -4.13 -9.96 13.55
CA ASP A 173 -4.63 -10.42 12.27
C ASP A 173 -3.86 -9.76 11.14
N PHE A 174 -2.87 -10.50 10.63
CA PHE A 174 -2.09 -10.11 9.44
C PHE A 174 -2.95 -9.66 8.25
N GLY A 175 -4.18 -10.19 8.18
CA GLY A 175 -5.11 -9.90 7.11
C GLY A 175 -5.60 -8.45 7.07
N TRP A 176 -5.88 -7.80 8.20
CA TRP A 176 -6.75 -6.62 8.17
C TRP A 176 -6.07 -5.36 7.59
N THR A 177 -4.93 -4.97 8.16
CA THR A 177 -4.20 -3.78 7.69
C THR A 177 -3.69 -3.98 6.25
N PHE A 178 -3.24 -5.18 5.92
CA PHE A 178 -2.81 -5.53 4.57
C PHE A 178 -3.97 -5.45 3.57
N GLN A 179 -5.15 -5.99 3.92
CA GLN A 179 -6.37 -5.89 3.11
C GLN A 179 -6.77 -4.43 2.87
N LEU A 180 -6.70 -3.57 3.89
CA LEU A 180 -7.02 -2.15 3.73
C LEU A 180 -6.05 -1.43 2.80
N VAL A 181 -4.74 -1.68 2.93
CA VAL A 181 -3.73 -1.10 2.02
C VAL A 181 -3.95 -1.60 0.59
N LEU A 182 -4.24 -2.90 0.40
CA LEU A 182 -4.60 -3.45 -0.90
C LEU A 182 -5.86 -2.81 -1.48
N LEU A 183 -6.90 -2.64 -0.67
CA LEU A 183 -8.13 -1.97 -1.07
C LEU A 183 -7.85 -0.54 -1.52
N CYS A 184 -7.10 0.23 -0.73
CA CYS A 184 -6.72 1.59 -1.07
C CYS A 184 -5.97 1.63 -2.41
N SER A 185 -4.94 0.78 -2.57
CA SER A 185 -4.19 0.70 -3.82
C SER A 185 -5.09 0.39 -5.03
N SER A 186 -6.14 -0.41 -4.83
CA SER A 186 -7.11 -0.82 -5.86
C SER A 186 -8.10 0.30 -6.20
N LEU A 187 -8.56 1.06 -5.21
CA LEU A 187 -9.42 2.23 -5.42
C LEU A 187 -8.67 3.33 -6.21
N PHE A 188 -7.41 3.59 -5.87
CA PHE A 188 -6.58 4.55 -6.60
C PHE A 188 -6.15 4.05 -7.98
N LEU A 189 -6.05 2.73 -8.18
CA LEU A 189 -5.85 2.11 -9.50
C LEU A 189 -7.05 2.41 -10.42
N VAL A 190 -8.26 2.07 -9.96
CA VAL A 190 -9.51 2.34 -10.69
C VAL A 190 -9.70 3.84 -10.92
N GLY A 191 -9.47 4.63 -9.89
CA GLY A 191 -9.62 6.07 -9.95
C GLY A 191 -8.66 6.75 -10.95
N GLY A 192 -7.44 6.21 -11.12
CA GLY A 192 -6.52 6.64 -12.17
C GLY A 192 -7.07 6.45 -13.59
N MET A 193 -7.96 5.47 -13.79
CA MET A 193 -8.61 5.19 -15.07
C MET A 193 -9.73 6.17 -15.38
N PHE A 194 -10.55 6.51 -14.38
CA PHE A 194 -11.67 7.44 -14.53
C PHE A 194 -11.20 8.89 -14.67
N PHE A 195 -10.07 9.25 -14.04
CA PHE A 195 -9.60 10.62 -13.96
C PHE A 195 -8.22 10.80 -14.62
N PRO A 196 -8.15 10.98 -15.95
CA PRO A 196 -6.87 11.09 -16.66
C PRO A 196 -6.07 12.35 -16.30
N LYS A 197 -6.75 13.40 -15.81
CA LYS A 197 -6.12 14.63 -15.32
C LYS A 197 -6.24 14.73 -13.81
N ARG A 198 -5.08 14.78 -13.13
CA ARG A 198 -4.96 14.86 -11.67
C ARG A 198 -5.71 13.71 -10.97
N PRO A 199 -5.31 12.44 -11.23
CA PRO A 199 -5.99 11.26 -10.73
C PRO A 199 -6.08 11.26 -9.19
N VAL A 200 -4.94 11.34 -8.51
CA VAL A 200 -4.84 11.28 -7.04
C VAL A 200 -5.79 12.27 -6.35
N LEU A 201 -5.82 13.52 -6.82
CA LEU A 201 -6.66 14.54 -6.20
C LEU A 201 -8.14 14.22 -6.36
N LYS A 202 -8.58 13.86 -7.57
CA LYS A 202 -9.98 13.59 -7.86
C LYS A 202 -10.46 12.33 -7.16
N THR A 203 -9.65 11.28 -7.12
CA THR A 203 -9.97 10.04 -6.41
C THR A 203 -10.08 10.28 -4.92
N SER A 204 -9.15 11.03 -4.32
CA SER A 204 -9.24 11.39 -2.91
C SER A 204 -10.49 12.21 -2.59
N ILE A 205 -10.86 13.18 -3.44
CA ILE A 205 -12.09 13.96 -3.24
C ILE A 205 -13.33 13.06 -3.35
N THR A 206 -13.39 12.17 -4.34
CA THR A 206 -14.51 11.23 -4.48
C THR A 206 -14.63 10.31 -3.28
N LEU A 207 -13.51 9.74 -2.80
CA LEU A 207 -13.50 8.88 -1.61
C LEU A 207 -13.87 9.66 -0.34
N PHE A 208 -13.43 10.91 -0.22
CA PHE A 208 -13.78 11.77 0.92
C PHE A 208 -15.29 12.07 0.96
N ILE A 209 -15.89 12.44 -0.17
CA ILE A 209 -17.33 12.67 -0.26
C ILE A 209 -18.09 11.38 0.06
N LEU A 210 -17.66 10.26 -0.52
CA LEU A 210 -18.28 8.95 -0.29
C LEU A 210 -18.19 8.54 1.19
N PHE A 211 -17.03 8.74 1.83
CA PHE A 211 -16.86 8.50 3.26
C PHE A 211 -17.89 9.26 4.09
N TRP A 212 -18.09 10.56 3.85
CA TRP A 212 -19.08 11.35 4.59
C TRP A 212 -20.52 10.91 4.34
N VAL A 213 -20.86 10.54 3.09
CA VAL A 213 -22.19 10.01 2.77
C VAL A 213 -22.44 8.70 3.54
N PHE A 214 -21.47 7.78 3.53
CA PHE A 214 -21.58 6.52 4.26
C PHE A 214 -21.56 6.72 5.78
N PHE A 215 -20.81 7.70 6.30
CA PHE A 215 -20.77 8.00 7.73
C PHE A 215 -22.14 8.53 8.22
N ILE A 216 -22.74 9.45 7.47
CA ILE A 216 -24.08 10.00 7.80
C ILE A 216 -25.15 8.92 7.67
N ALA A 217 -25.15 8.16 6.57
CA ALA A 217 -26.10 7.07 6.37
C ALA A 217 -25.93 5.96 7.42
N GLY A 218 -24.69 5.57 7.70
CA GLY A 218 -24.35 4.53 8.68
C GLY A 218 -24.71 4.90 10.11
N GLY A 219 -24.44 6.14 10.54
CA GLY A 219 -24.87 6.64 11.85
C GLY A 219 -26.39 6.74 12.01
N SER A 220 -27.12 6.87 10.89
CA SER A 220 -28.59 6.84 10.89
C SER A 220 -29.14 5.41 10.93
N MET A 221 -28.36 4.43 10.44
CA MET A 221 -28.75 3.01 10.35
C MET A 221 -28.27 2.19 11.55
N SER A 222 -27.25 2.63 12.30
CA SER A 222 -26.69 1.89 13.44
C SER A 222 -27.70 1.68 14.57
N SER A 223 -28.70 2.54 14.71
CA SER A 223 -29.80 2.37 15.67
C SER A 223 -30.77 1.24 15.31
N TRP A 224 -30.70 0.69 14.08
CA TRP A 224 -31.63 -0.33 13.57
C TRP A 224 -31.06 -1.74 13.59
N PHE A 225 -29.75 -1.89 13.81
CA PHE A 225 -29.06 -3.17 13.77
C PHE A 225 -28.52 -3.54 15.15
N ASP A 226 -29.29 -4.32 15.91
CA ASP A 226 -28.83 -4.97 17.15
C ASP A 226 -28.09 -6.26 16.78
N THR A 227 -26.93 -6.12 16.15
CA THR A 227 -26.13 -7.23 15.62
C THR A 227 -24.82 -7.32 16.39
N ASP A 228 -24.41 -8.54 16.73
CA ASP A 228 -23.13 -8.82 17.40
C ASP A 228 -21.95 -8.19 16.62
N GLU A 229 -21.15 -7.39 17.31
CA GLU A 229 -19.98 -6.68 16.77
C GLU A 229 -18.99 -7.65 16.10
N ALA A 230 -18.85 -8.86 16.63
CA ALA A 230 -17.96 -9.88 16.08
C ALA A 230 -18.43 -10.36 14.70
N VAL A 231 -19.74 -10.58 14.54
CA VAL A 231 -20.34 -11.00 13.25
C VAL A 231 -20.21 -9.87 12.23
N LEU A 232 -20.47 -8.64 12.65
CA LEU A 232 -20.36 -7.45 11.81
C LEU A 232 -18.92 -7.22 11.32
N MET A 233 -17.90 -7.41 12.18
CA MET A 233 -16.49 -7.40 11.76
C MET A 233 -16.16 -8.46 10.70
N ILE A 234 -16.66 -9.68 10.84
CA ILE A 234 -16.46 -10.75 9.85
C ILE A 234 -17.10 -10.38 8.51
N VAL A 235 -18.34 -9.89 8.53
CA VAL A 235 -19.05 -9.45 7.33
C VAL A 235 -18.27 -8.34 6.61
N TYR A 236 -17.78 -7.33 7.34
CA TYR A 236 -16.95 -6.29 6.75
C TYR A 236 -15.66 -6.84 6.14
N ARG A 237 -14.97 -7.77 6.82
CA ARG A 237 -13.76 -8.43 6.29
C ARG A 237 -14.02 -9.15 4.99
N VAL A 238 -15.09 -9.94 4.91
CA VAL A 238 -15.47 -10.65 3.69
C VAL A 238 -15.84 -9.66 2.59
N PHE A 239 -16.63 -8.64 2.89
CA PHE A 239 -17.03 -7.61 1.92
C PHE A 239 -15.82 -6.87 1.34
N LEU A 240 -14.91 -6.39 2.19
CA LEU A 240 -13.68 -5.73 1.75
C LEU A 240 -12.80 -6.68 0.93
N GLY A 241 -12.66 -7.93 1.38
CA GLY A 241 -11.90 -8.96 0.65
C GLY A 241 -12.45 -9.23 -0.76
N LEU A 242 -13.77 -9.29 -0.92
CA LEU A 242 -14.43 -9.49 -2.22
C LEU A 242 -14.40 -8.24 -3.11
N SER A 243 -14.39 -7.05 -2.51
CA SER A 243 -14.33 -5.79 -3.26
C SER A 243 -13.00 -5.59 -4.01
N ILE A 244 -11.89 -6.12 -3.48
CA ILE A 244 -10.56 -6.01 -4.11
C ILE A 244 -10.52 -6.65 -5.51
N PRO A 245 -10.82 -7.95 -5.71
CA PRO A 245 -10.82 -8.56 -7.04
C PRO A 245 -11.88 -7.94 -7.95
N PHE A 246 -13.02 -7.50 -7.41
CA PHE A 246 -14.02 -6.77 -8.19
C PHE A 246 -13.47 -5.45 -8.75
N LEU A 247 -12.75 -4.67 -7.95
CA LEU A 247 -12.09 -3.44 -8.39
C LEU A 247 -11.02 -3.72 -9.45
N TRP A 248 -10.26 -4.80 -9.32
CA TRP A 248 -9.29 -5.20 -10.34
C TRP A 248 -9.98 -5.57 -11.65
N TRP A 249 -11.05 -6.36 -11.60
CA TRP A 249 -11.86 -6.68 -12.77
C TRP A 249 -12.43 -5.42 -13.43
N LEU A 250 -12.99 -4.49 -12.65
CA LEU A 250 -13.52 -3.22 -13.14
C LEU A 250 -12.41 -2.37 -13.81
N SER A 251 -11.22 -2.34 -13.21
CA SER A 251 -10.07 -1.64 -13.77
C SER A 251 -9.68 -2.20 -15.14
N TYR A 252 -9.72 -3.53 -15.31
CA TYR A 252 -9.43 -4.20 -16.59
C TYR A 252 -10.48 -3.87 -17.65
N VAL A 253 -11.77 -3.95 -17.31
CA VAL A 253 -12.87 -3.65 -18.24
C VAL A 253 -12.75 -2.22 -18.77
N ARG A 254 -12.53 -1.24 -17.89
CA ARG A 254 -12.32 0.16 -18.33
C ARG A 254 -11.02 0.37 -19.09
N PHE A 255 -9.97 -0.37 -18.75
CA PHE A 255 -8.72 -0.30 -19.51
C PHE A 255 -8.91 -0.73 -20.96
N LYS A 256 -9.61 -1.83 -21.18
CA LYS A 256 -9.94 -2.33 -22.51
C LYS A 256 -10.73 -1.33 -23.34
N GLU A 257 -11.72 -0.66 -22.75
CA GLU A 257 -12.53 0.34 -23.47
C GLU A 257 -11.73 1.57 -23.90
N LEU A 258 -10.77 2.01 -23.08
CA LEU A 258 -9.93 3.16 -23.40
C LEU A 258 -8.92 2.92 -24.53
N GLU A 259 -8.65 1.66 -24.87
CA GLU A 259 -7.77 1.26 -25.98
C GLU A 259 -8.51 1.12 -27.32
N VAL A 260 -9.85 1.04 -27.32
CA VAL A 260 -10.68 0.83 -28.52
C VAL A 260 -11.01 2.15 -29.25
N ILE A 261 -10.59 3.30 -28.70
CA ILE A 261 -10.84 4.66 -29.24
C ILE A 261 -9.54 5.27 -29.77
#